data_AF-A0A9N9U627-F1
#
_entry.id   AF-A0A9N9U627-F1
#
_cell.length_a   1.000
_cell.length_b   1.000
_cell.length_c   1.000
_cell.angle_alpha   90.00
_cell.angle_beta   90.00
_cell.angle_gamma   90.00
#
_symmetry.space_group_name_H-M   'P 1'
#
loop_
_entity.id
_entity.type
_entity.pdbx_description
1 polymer ?
#
loop_
_entity_poly.entity_id
_entity_poly.type
_entity_poly.pdbx_seq_one_letter_code
_entity_poly.pdbx_strand_id
1 'polypeptide(L)'
;MHSSSRPRFNVPSVRVSDGPNGVRGTKFFDGVRAACLPNGTGLAATWDQDLLYEAGVLIGQECLAKGAHCWLGPTVCIQRSPLGGRGFESLVEDLYAIGKLVAAYIRGAQSIGVISTIKHFATSDQEHERISVNAVMSERALFGTYSTAEPLNASLDLEMPGPTRLRGPLLELAISSRKVSRSTLDARARTVLEFVQRASKAQVLVTESTRDFPEDRKLNRKLASDSVVLLKNKSGFLPLDQEKFKSVALIGPNMKTAAFCGGGSASLQPYYSTSPYQGIVDQLPADVEILYETGATSFAYIPELQATDVCTPEGQPGLRMRFYRDPPSIKERRVVVEIVMQESSWQLMGFSNPELDRLFYADIEAE
;
A
#
# COMPACT_ATOMS: atom_id res chain seq x y z
N MET A 1 7.87 -3.47 -8.50
CA MET A 1 9.15 -4.24 -8.42
C MET A 1 9.10 -5.41 -9.38
N HIS A 2 10.25 -5.97 -9.78
CA HIS A 2 10.33 -7.00 -10.81
C HIS A 2 11.34 -8.09 -10.48
N SER A 3 11.03 -9.34 -10.81
CA SER A 3 12.01 -10.43 -10.81
C SER A 3 12.94 -10.32 -12.03
N SER A 4 14.13 -10.92 -11.96
CA SER A 4 15.04 -10.98 -13.10
C SER A 4 14.51 -11.94 -14.17
N SER A 5 14.48 -11.49 -15.43
CA SER A 5 14.19 -12.37 -16.57
C SER A 5 15.41 -13.23 -16.93
N ARG A 6 15.17 -14.42 -17.50
CA ARG A 6 16.19 -15.27 -18.14
C ARG A 6 15.72 -15.67 -19.55
N PRO A 7 15.90 -14.80 -20.55
CA PRO A 7 15.38 -15.02 -21.91
C PRO A 7 15.89 -16.32 -22.56
N ARG A 8 17.15 -16.69 -22.31
CA ARG A 8 17.75 -17.95 -22.80
C ARG A 8 16.93 -19.20 -22.42
N PHE A 9 16.20 -19.15 -21.30
CA PHE A 9 15.38 -20.25 -20.79
C PHE A 9 13.88 -19.96 -20.88
N ASN A 10 13.47 -18.94 -21.63
CA ASN A 10 12.07 -18.49 -21.74
C ASN A 10 11.42 -18.19 -20.37
N VAL A 11 12.19 -17.67 -19.41
CA VAL A 11 11.70 -17.27 -18.09
C VAL A 11 11.47 -15.75 -18.10
N PRO A 12 10.22 -15.27 -18.07
CA PRO A 12 9.92 -13.84 -18.10
C PRO A 12 10.21 -13.17 -16.75
N SER A 13 10.25 -11.83 -16.77
CA SER A 13 10.21 -11.05 -15.54
C SER A 13 8.80 -11.01 -14.98
N VAL A 14 8.67 -11.13 -13.66
CA VAL A 14 7.40 -11.06 -12.93
C VAL A 14 7.35 -9.75 -12.18
N ARG A 15 6.31 -8.95 -12.42
CA ARG A 15 6.04 -7.72 -11.68
C ARG A 15 5.26 -8.01 -10.41
N VAL A 16 5.70 -7.43 -9.31
CA VAL A 16 5.01 -7.46 -8.01
C VAL A 16 4.73 -6.05 -7.53
N SER A 17 3.63 -5.87 -6.79
CA SER A 17 3.22 -4.57 -6.27
C SER A 17 2.59 -4.66 -4.87
N ASP A 18 2.90 -3.67 -4.02
CA ASP A 18 2.22 -3.44 -2.75
C ASP A 18 0.84 -2.80 -2.97
N GLY A 19 -0.10 -2.89 -2.04
CA GLY A 19 -0.07 -3.64 -0.80
C GLY A 19 -1.44 -3.60 -0.13
N PRO A 20 -1.66 -4.25 1.02
CA PRO A 20 -2.87 -5.02 1.37
C PRO A 20 -4.27 -4.37 1.27
N ASN A 21 -4.38 -3.07 1.06
CA ASN A 21 -5.62 -2.33 0.82
C ASN A 21 -5.65 -1.61 -0.55
N GLY A 22 -4.84 -2.06 -1.52
CA GLY A 22 -4.87 -1.59 -2.91
C GLY A 22 -3.62 -2.00 -3.70
N VAL A 23 -3.46 -1.49 -4.92
CA VAL A 23 -2.31 -1.82 -5.77
C VAL A 23 -1.61 -0.54 -6.24
N ARG A 24 -0.53 -0.16 -5.56
CA ARG A 24 0.20 1.09 -5.82
C ARG A 24 0.83 1.14 -7.21
N GLY A 25 1.25 -0.01 -7.75
CA GLY A 25 2.05 -0.09 -8.98
C GLY A 25 3.55 -0.09 -8.71
N THR A 26 4.32 0.49 -9.63
CA THR A 26 5.79 0.41 -9.66
C THR A 26 6.51 1.56 -8.97
N LYS A 27 5.82 2.68 -8.71
CA LYS A 27 6.43 3.92 -8.21
C LYS A 27 5.66 4.46 -7.01
N PHE A 28 6.38 5.12 -6.09
CA PHE A 28 5.76 5.98 -5.08
C PHE A 28 5.53 7.38 -5.63
N PHE A 29 6.59 7.97 -6.19
CA PHE A 29 6.56 9.28 -6.83
C PHE A 29 6.07 9.17 -8.28
N ASP A 30 5.11 10.01 -8.64
CA ASP A 30 4.51 10.04 -9.99
C ASP A 30 3.98 8.65 -10.42
N GLY A 31 3.26 8.00 -9.51
CA GLY A 31 2.66 6.69 -9.70
C GLY A 31 1.25 6.77 -10.31
N VAL A 32 0.82 5.71 -11.00
CA VAL A 32 -0.54 5.65 -11.53
C VAL A 32 -1.53 5.43 -10.38
N ARG A 33 -2.54 6.30 -10.27
CA ARG A 33 -3.60 6.22 -9.23
C ARG A 33 -4.32 4.88 -9.20
N ALA A 34 -4.77 4.45 -8.03
CA ALA A 34 -5.38 3.13 -7.81
C ALA A 34 -6.61 3.21 -6.89
N ALA A 35 -7.36 2.10 -6.78
CA ALA A 35 -8.39 1.96 -5.77
C ALA A 35 -7.73 1.77 -4.38
N CYS A 36 -8.05 2.65 -3.44
CA CYS A 36 -7.67 2.51 -2.04
C CYS A 36 -8.87 1.99 -1.24
N LEU A 37 -8.79 0.74 -0.78
CA LEU A 37 -9.78 0.09 0.05
C LEU A 37 -9.60 0.47 1.53
N PRO A 38 -10.62 0.25 2.39
CA PRO A 38 -10.44 0.34 3.83
C PRO A 38 -9.23 -0.47 4.30
N ASN A 39 -8.61 -0.01 5.38
CA ASN A 39 -7.47 -0.71 5.96
C ASN A 39 -7.87 -2.09 6.51
N GLY A 40 -6.88 -2.96 6.78
CA GLY A 40 -7.10 -4.35 7.18
C GLY A 40 -8.05 -4.51 8.37
N THR A 41 -7.89 -3.72 9.43
CA THR A 41 -8.77 -3.79 10.61
C THR A 41 -10.19 -3.30 10.33
N GLY A 42 -10.36 -2.34 9.40
CA GLY A 42 -11.69 -1.93 8.94
C GLY A 42 -12.38 -3.05 8.17
N LEU A 43 -11.69 -3.63 7.18
CA LEU A 43 -12.21 -4.77 6.41
C LEU A 43 -12.57 -5.95 7.34
N ALA A 44 -11.72 -6.27 8.32
CA ALA A 44 -12.00 -7.34 9.26
C ALA A 44 -13.22 -7.08 10.15
N ALA A 45 -13.51 -5.81 10.46
CA ALA A 45 -14.66 -5.41 11.26
C ALA A 45 -16.01 -5.65 10.56
N THR A 46 -16.02 -5.94 9.25
CA THR A 46 -17.21 -6.40 8.53
C THR A 46 -17.66 -7.79 8.97
N TRP A 47 -16.74 -8.63 9.45
CA TRP A 47 -16.95 -10.06 9.73
C TRP A 47 -17.54 -10.86 8.55
N ASP A 48 -17.35 -10.37 7.31
CA ASP A 48 -18.01 -10.89 6.11
C ASP A 48 -16.98 -11.46 5.13
N GLN A 49 -16.93 -12.80 5.04
CA GLN A 49 -16.02 -13.50 4.13
C GLN A 49 -16.39 -13.28 2.66
N ASP A 50 -17.67 -13.13 2.33
CA ASP A 50 -18.10 -12.97 0.94
C ASP A 50 -17.73 -11.56 0.45
N LEU A 51 -17.93 -10.54 1.30
CA LEU A 51 -17.49 -9.18 1.03
C LEU A 51 -15.96 -9.07 0.91
N LEU A 52 -15.20 -9.81 1.72
CA LEU A 52 -13.74 -9.87 1.58
C LEU A 52 -13.30 -10.62 0.32
N TYR A 53 -14.06 -11.62 -0.13
CA TYR A 53 -13.82 -12.25 -1.43
C TYR A 53 -14.04 -11.25 -2.56
N GLU A 54 -15.11 -10.45 -2.54
CA GLU A 54 -15.34 -9.37 -3.51
C GLU A 54 -14.22 -8.32 -3.49
N ALA A 55 -13.78 -7.90 -2.30
CA ALA A 55 -12.62 -7.02 -2.16
C ALA A 55 -11.37 -7.65 -2.81
N GLY A 56 -11.18 -8.96 -2.65
CA GLY A 56 -10.09 -9.71 -3.26
C GLY A 56 -10.16 -9.71 -4.78
N VAL A 57 -11.35 -9.91 -5.33
CA VAL A 57 -11.58 -9.83 -6.78
C VAL A 57 -11.18 -8.46 -7.32
N LEU A 58 -11.60 -7.37 -6.66
CA LEU A 58 -11.23 -6.01 -7.04
C LEU A 58 -9.71 -5.79 -6.99
N ILE A 59 -9.03 -6.26 -5.93
CA ILE A 59 -7.57 -6.23 -5.84
C ILE A 59 -6.91 -6.99 -7.00
N GLY A 60 -7.43 -8.17 -7.34
CA GLY A 60 -6.94 -8.95 -8.47
C GLY A 60 -7.05 -8.18 -9.79
N GLN A 61 -8.18 -7.51 -10.02
CA GLN A 61 -8.41 -6.68 -11.20
C GLN A 61 -7.50 -5.45 -11.24
N GLU A 62 -7.31 -4.77 -10.10
CA GLU A 62 -6.35 -3.67 -9.97
C GLU A 62 -4.91 -4.15 -10.27
N CYS A 63 -4.53 -5.35 -9.84
CA CYS A 63 -3.25 -5.95 -10.19
C CYS A 63 -3.08 -6.12 -11.70
N LEU A 64 -4.09 -6.62 -12.42
CA LEU A 64 -4.04 -6.72 -13.88
C LEU A 64 -3.87 -5.34 -14.53
N ALA A 65 -4.61 -4.33 -14.06
CA ALA A 65 -4.54 -2.95 -14.54
C ALA A 65 -3.16 -2.31 -14.30
N LYS A 66 -2.49 -2.69 -13.21
CA LYS A 66 -1.11 -2.27 -12.87
C LYS A 66 -0.01 -3.15 -13.47
N GLY A 67 -0.37 -4.13 -14.30
CA GLY A 67 0.61 -5.05 -14.86
C GLY A 67 1.28 -5.96 -13.82
N ALA A 68 0.71 -6.07 -12.61
CA ALA A 68 1.26 -6.82 -11.49
C ALA A 68 0.73 -8.25 -11.51
N HIS A 69 1.66 -9.21 -11.52
CA HIS A 69 1.33 -10.64 -11.52
C HIS A 69 1.17 -11.18 -10.09
N CYS A 70 1.75 -10.47 -9.13
CA CYS A 70 1.70 -10.84 -7.72
C CYS A 70 1.42 -9.61 -6.84
N TRP A 71 0.40 -9.76 -6.01
CA TRP A 71 -0.01 -8.82 -4.99
C TRP A 71 0.74 -9.11 -3.69
N LEU A 72 1.44 -8.10 -3.16
CA LEU A 72 2.14 -8.17 -1.89
C LEU A 72 1.17 -7.94 -0.73
N GLY A 73 0.21 -8.84 -0.58
CA GLY A 73 -0.78 -8.86 0.50
C GLY A 73 -1.59 -10.15 0.53
N PRO A 74 -2.46 -10.32 1.53
CA PRO A 74 -2.73 -9.39 2.63
C PRO A 74 -1.68 -9.45 3.75
N THR A 75 -1.70 -8.46 4.65
CA THR A 75 -0.87 -8.46 5.87
C THR A 75 -1.63 -9.16 7.00
N VAL A 76 -0.95 -10.05 7.73
CA VAL A 76 -1.53 -10.98 8.71
C VAL A 76 -0.79 -11.01 10.05
N CYS A 77 0.02 -9.99 10.33
CA CYS A 77 0.64 -9.85 11.66
C CYS A 77 -0.45 -9.68 12.73
N ILE A 78 -0.14 -10.00 13.98
CA ILE A 78 -1.14 -9.99 15.06
C ILE A 78 -0.98 -8.73 15.91
N GLN A 79 -2.07 -8.02 16.16
CA GLN A 79 -2.07 -6.84 17.03
C GLN A 79 -1.96 -7.22 18.52
N ARG A 80 -0.83 -7.80 18.93
CA ARG A 80 -0.53 -8.11 20.36
C ARG A 80 -0.45 -6.87 21.24
N SER A 81 -0.28 -5.70 20.63
CA SER A 81 -0.20 -4.40 21.27
C SER A 81 -0.98 -3.39 20.43
N PRO A 82 -1.75 -2.49 21.06
CA PRO A 82 -2.45 -1.43 20.33
C PRO A 82 -1.49 -0.38 19.76
N LEU A 83 -0.19 -0.42 20.11
CA LEU A 83 0.82 0.55 19.71
C LEU A 83 1.60 0.14 18.45
N GLY A 84 1.26 -1.00 17.83
CA GLY A 84 1.94 -1.47 16.63
C GLY A 84 1.74 -0.48 15.46
N GLY A 85 2.83 0.07 14.92
CA GLY A 85 2.77 1.07 13.84
C GLY A 85 2.09 0.58 12.56
N ARG A 86 2.00 -0.73 12.34
CA ARG A 86 1.28 -1.38 11.23
C ARG A 86 0.06 -2.17 11.69
N GLY A 87 -0.45 -1.89 12.90
CA GLY A 87 -1.64 -2.53 13.44
C GLY A 87 -2.85 -2.36 12.53
N PHE A 88 -3.02 -1.18 11.92
CA PHE A 88 -4.07 -0.88 10.94
C PHE A 88 -3.98 -1.74 9.67
N GLU A 89 -2.78 -2.21 9.32
CA GLU A 89 -2.51 -2.87 8.04
C GLU A 89 -2.90 -4.35 8.07
N SER A 90 -2.81 -4.98 9.25
CA SER A 90 -3.27 -6.35 9.48
C SER A 90 -4.76 -6.38 9.81
N LEU A 91 -5.37 -7.57 9.90
CA LEU A 91 -6.83 -7.70 9.97
C LEU A 91 -7.38 -7.70 11.40
N VAL A 92 -7.05 -8.71 12.21
CA VAL A 92 -7.69 -8.90 13.52
C VAL A 92 -6.78 -9.69 14.46
N GLU A 93 -6.91 -9.46 15.76
CA GLU A 93 -6.10 -10.12 16.78
C GLU A 93 -6.46 -11.61 17.01
N ASP A 94 -7.68 -12.02 16.64
CA ASP A 94 -8.13 -13.41 16.76
C ASP A 94 -7.60 -14.29 15.62
N LEU A 95 -6.90 -15.37 15.99
CA LEU A 95 -6.20 -16.26 15.05
C LEU A 95 -7.13 -17.03 14.11
N TYR A 96 -8.35 -17.34 14.57
CA TYR A 96 -9.31 -18.07 13.74
C TYR A 96 -9.98 -17.13 12.73
N ALA A 97 -10.42 -15.97 13.20
CA ALA A 97 -11.03 -14.93 12.39
C ALA A 97 -10.09 -14.44 11.30
N ILE A 98 -8.82 -14.14 11.64
CA ILE A 98 -7.84 -13.70 10.65
C ILE A 98 -7.64 -14.76 9.58
N GLY A 99 -7.55 -16.04 9.94
CA GLY A 99 -7.40 -17.14 8.98
C GLY A 99 -8.57 -17.25 8.01
N LYS A 100 -9.82 -17.10 8.50
CA LYS A 100 -11.02 -17.15 7.65
C LYS A 100 -11.14 -15.96 6.70
N LEU A 101 -10.96 -14.76 7.23
CA LEU A 101 -11.08 -13.50 6.50
C LEU A 101 -9.98 -13.37 5.43
N VAL A 102 -8.72 -13.66 5.80
CA VAL A 102 -7.58 -13.67 4.87
C VAL A 102 -7.78 -14.71 3.76
N ALA A 103 -8.24 -15.92 4.10
CA ALA A 103 -8.45 -16.94 3.10
C ALA A 103 -9.50 -16.53 2.06
N ALA A 104 -10.57 -15.84 2.46
CA ALA A 104 -11.55 -15.32 1.52
C ALA A 104 -10.95 -14.23 0.62
N TYR A 105 -10.20 -13.28 1.20
CA TYR A 105 -9.56 -12.19 0.47
C TYR A 105 -8.54 -12.71 -0.57
N ILE A 106 -7.74 -13.70 -0.20
CA ILE A 106 -6.80 -14.38 -1.10
C ILE A 106 -7.53 -15.15 -2.20
N ARG A 107 -8.61 -15.87 -1.87
CA ARG A 107 -9.38 -16.61 -2.88
C ARG A 107 -9.94 -15.68 -3.95
N GLY A 108 -10.42 -14.49 -3.57
CA GLY A 108 -10.90 -13.48 -4.52
C GLY A 108 -9.78 -12.94 -5.41
N ALA A 109 -8.62 -12.59 -4.85
CA ALA A 109 -7.50 -12.11 -5.65
C ALA A 109 -6.98 -13.18 -6.62
N GLN A 110 -6.86 -14.42 -6.15
CA GLN A 110 -6.37 -15.54 -6.96
C GLN A 110 -7.38 -16.05 -7.98
N SER A 111 -8.69 -15.79 -7.82
CA SER A 111 -9.69 -16.14 -8.85
C SER A 111 -9.51 -15.34 -10.15
N ILE A 112 -8.81 -14.20 -10.07
CA ILE A 112 -8.43 -13.36 -11.22
C ILE A 112 -7.09 -13.80 -11.84
N GLY A 113 -6.43 -14.80 -11.26
CA GLY A 113 -5.17 -15.35 -11.75
C GLY A 113 -3.92 -14.67 -11.20
N VAL A 114 -4.07 -13.69 -10.30
CA VAL A 114 -2.97 -13.01 -9.61
C VAL A 114 -2.50 -13.85 -8.43
N ILE A 115 -1.20 -13.84 -8.12
CA ILE A 115 -0.66 -14.52 -6.93
C ILE A 115 -0.73 -13.60 -5.71
N SER A 116 -1.23 -14.10 -4.58
CA SER A 116 -1.17 -13.40 -3.29
C SER A 116 0.08 -13.75 -2.50
N THR A 117 0.61 -12.80 -1.74
CA THR A 117 1.75 -13.00 -0.83
C THR A 117 1.36 -12.58 0.58
N ILE A 118 1.03 -13.57 1.41
CA ILE A 118 0.80 -13.35 2.84
C ILE A 118 2.07 -12.78 3.47
N LYS A 119 1.92 -11.72 4.26
CA LYS A 119 3.05 -11.06 4.94
C LYS A 119 2.70 -10.62 6.37
N HIS A 120 3.62 -10.48 7.29
CA HIS A 120 5.03 -10.85 7.23
C HIS A 120 5.12 -12.12 8.06
N PHE A 121 5.60 -13.21 7.48
CA PHE A 121 5.53 -14.50 8.14
C PHE A 121 6.69 -14.68 9.10
N ALA A 122 6.46 -14.80 10.42
CA ALA A 122 5.29 -14.46 11.26
C ALA A 122 5.45 -13.17 12.14
N THR A 123 5.14 -13.11 13.44
CA THR A 123 5.57 -12.17 14.56
C THR A 123 6.21 -10.77 14.31
N SER A 124 6.04 -10.15 13.15
CA SER A 124 6.42 -8.77 12.83
C SER A 124 5.33 -7.84 13.33
N ASP A 125 5.05 -7.94 14.64
CA ASP A 125 3.89 -7.33 15.30
C ASP A 125 4.20 -5.92 15.84
N GLN A 126 5.45 -5.46 15.68
CA GLN A 126 5.91 -4.14 16.10
C GLN A 126 6.91 -3.56 15.10
N GLU A 127 6.94 -2.23 15.01
CA GLU A 127 7.87 -1.51 14.13
C GLU A 127 9.18 -1.12 14.83
N HIS A 128 9.16 -0.98 16.16
CA HIS A 128 10.33 -0.59 16.94
C HIS A 128 11.44 -1.64 16.77
N GLU A 129 12.56 -1.18 16.20
CA GLU A 129 13.73 -1.99 15.89
C GLU A 129 13.42 -3.27 15.07
N ARG A 130 12.41 -3.23 14.19
CA ARG A 130 11.91 -4.41 13.45
C ARG A 130 12.97 -5.18 12.63
N ILE A 131 14.11 -4.56 12.34
CA ILE A 131 15.22 -5.17 11.60
C ILE A 131 16.14 -5.99 12.53
N SER A 132 16.19 -5.68 13.83
CA SER A 132 17.11 -6.27 14.81
C SER A 132 16.44 -6.96 15.99
N VAL A 133 15.15 -6.70 16.22
CA VAL A 133 14.41 -7.28 17.35
C VAL A 133 14.34 -8.81 17.26
N ASN A 134 14.57 -9.46 18.39
CA ASN A 134 14.33 -10.90 18.56
C ASN A 134 13.03 -11.11 19.36
N ALA A 135 11.99 -11.60 18.70
CA ALA A 135 10.71 -11.90 19.34
C ALA A 135 10.80 -13.21 20.13
N VAL A 136 10.98 -13.11 21.46
CA VAL A 136 11.06 -14.27 22.37
C VAL A 136 9.66 -14.64 22.87
N MET A 137 9.19 -15.84 22.53
CA MET A 137 7.89 -16.36 22.97
C MET A 137 7.90 -17.89 23.10
N SER A 138 6.97 -18.45 23.88
CA SER A 138 6.85 -19.91 24.03
C SER A 138 6.39 -20.58 22.74
N GLU A 139 6.73 -21.85 22.53
CA GLU A 139 6.24 -22.64 21.38
C GLU A 139 4.71 -22.67 21.29
N ARG A 140 4.01 -22.69 22.43
CA ARG A 140 2.53 -22.60 22.48
C ARG A 140 1.99 -21.30 21.91
N ALA A 141 2.70 -20.19 22.12
CA ALA A 141 2.37 -18.90 21.51
C ALA A 141 2.89 -18.81 20.06
N LEU A 142 4.03 -19.46 19.79
CA LEU A 142 4.74 -19.37 18.53
C LEU A 142 4.17 -20.21 17.42
N PHE A 143 3.68 -21.45 17.59
CA PHE A 143 3.38 -22.43 16.51
C PHE A 143 2.31 -22.02 15.46
N GLY A 144 2.34 -20.75 15.04
CA GLY A 144 2.81 -20.34 13.70
C GLY A 144 4.19 -19.58 13.58
N THR A 145 5.32 -20.24 13.93
CA THR A 145 6.79 -20.22 13.53
C THR A 145 7.66 -18.97 13.16
N TYR A 146 9.03 -19.08 13.29
CA TYR A 146 10.09 -18.15 12.76
C TYR A 146 11.61 -18.48 12.94
N SER A 147 12.54 -18.07 12.02
CA SER A 147 13.95 -17.60 12.30
C SER A 147 14.78 -17.16 11.03
N THR A 148 16.11 -16.89 11.15
CA THR A 148 16.93 -15.92 10.35
C THR A 148 18.11 -16.45 9.48
N ALA A 149 18.77 -17.56 9.80
CA ALA A 149 19.67 -18.29 8.86
C ALA A 149 18.94 -19.48 8.21
N GLU A 150 17.93 -19.93 8.93
CA GLU A 150 16.90 -20.83 8.52
C GLU A 150 16.08 -20.34 7.31
N PRO A 151 15.85 -19.07 6.93
CA PRO A 151 15.02 -18.73 5.78
C PRO A 151 15.47 -19.45 4.51
N LEU A 152 16.77 -19.50 4.19
CA LEU A 152 17.23 -20.25 3.03
C LEU A 152 17.04 -21.78 3.17
N ASN A 153 17.19 -22.33 4.38
CA ASN A 153 16.98 -23.76 4.68
C ASN A 153 15.52 -24.14 5.00
N ALA A 154 14.66 -23.15 5.23
CA ALA A 154 13.25 -23.21 5.66
C ALA A 154 12.33 -22.58 4.60
N SER A 155 12.84 -22.38 3.38
CA SER A 155 12.06 -22.06 2.17
C SER A 155 11.66 -20.60 1.95
N LEU A 156 12.51 -19.63 2.31
CA LEU A 156 12.48 -18.26 1.82
C LEU A 156 13.10 -18.19 0.42
N ASP A 157 12.26 -18.27 -0.60
CA ASP A 157 12.70 -18.47 -1.98
C ASP A 157 13.24 -17.20 -2.66
N LEU A 158 12.78 -16.00 -2.28
CA LEU A 158 13.12 -14.74 -2.97
C LEU A 158 13.57 -13.62 -1.99
N GLU A 159 14.69 -12.96 -2.29
CA GLU A 159 15.11 -11.73 -1.60
C GLU A 159 14.45 -10.53 -2.29
N MET A 160 13.79 -9.69 -1.50
CA MET A 160 13.19 -8.43 -1.96
C MET A 160 13.45 -7.33 -0.92
N PRO A 161 13.54 -6.05 -1.33
CA PRO A 161 13.61 -5.54 -2.72
C PRO A 161 15.02 -5.71 -3.33
N GLY A 162 15.13 -5.52 -4.66
CA GLY A 162 16.42 -5.45 -5.35
C GLY A 162 17.06 -4.04 -5.32
N PRO A 163 18.36 -3.90 -5.67
CA PRO A 163 19.32 -4.96 -6.01
C PRO A 163 19.68 -5.83 -4.80
N THR A 164 20.08 -7.08 -5.04
CA THR A 164 20.43 -8.03 -3.97
C THR A 164 21.56 -7.48 -3.09
N ARG A 165 21.40 -7.60 -1.78
CA ARG A 165 22.45 -7.26 -0.80
C ARG A 165 23.12 -8.51 -0.25
N LEU A 166 22.34 -9.59 -0.10
CA LEU A 166 22.77 -10.80 0.60
C LEU A 166 22.99 -11.99 -0.32
N ARG A 167 22.32 -12.05 -1.47
CA ARG A 167 22.36 -13.18 -2.41
C ARG A 167 23.26 -12.94 -3.64
N GLY A 168 24.17 -11.97 -3.53
CA GLY A 168 25.29 -11.74 -4.46
C GLY A 168 26.57 -12.48 -4.02
N PRO A 169 27.75 -11.82 -3.97
CA PRO A 169 29.02 -12.47 -3.61
C PRO A 169 29.03 -13.23 -2.27
N LEU A 170 28.20 -12.80 -1.30
CA LEU A 170 28.08 -13.45 0.00
C LEU A 170 27.46 -14.87 -0.09
N LEU A 171 26.55 -15.11 -1.04
CA LEU A 171 25.99 -16.44 -1.27
C LEU A 171 27.03 -17.39 -1.87
N GLU A 172 27.88 -16.90 -2.78
CA GLU A 172 28.98 -17.69 -3.35
C GLU A 172 29.96 -18.13 -2.25
N LEU A 173 30.28 -17.23 -1.31
CA LEU A 173 31.08 -17.55 -0.13
C LEU A 173 30.40 -18.56 0.81
N ALA A 174 29.07 -18.45 1.00
CA ALA A 174 28.31 -19.39 1.82
C ALA A 174 28.28 -20.80 1.20
N ILE A 175 28.26 -20.91 -0.13
CA ILE A 175 28.34 -22.18 -0.86
C ILE A 175 29.75 -22.76 -0.76
N SER A 176 30.79 -21.96 -1.00
CA SER A 176 32.19 -22.43 -0.95
C SER A 176 32.60 -22.86 0.45
N SER A 177 32.07 -22.20 1.49
CA SER A 177 32.24 -22.58 2.91
C SER A 177 31.30 -23.70 3.38
N ARG A 178 30.49 -24.30 2.49
CA ARG A 178 29.51 -25.36 2.78
C ARG A 178 28.45 -25.01 3.83
N LYS A 179 28.24 -23.72 4.10
CA LYS A 179 27.13 -23.23 4.93
C LYS A 179 25.78 -23.33 4.22
N VAL A 180 25.79 -23.30 2.88
CA VAL A 180 24.62 -23.56 2.03
C VAL A 180 24.99 -24.64 1.00
N SER A 181 24.18 -25.68 0.90
CA SER A 181 24.41 -26.73 -0.10
C SER A 181 23.92 -26.28 -1.48
N ARG A 182 24.51 -26.82 -2.56
CA ARG A 182 24.02 -26.56 -3.94
C ARG A 182 22.58 -27.05 -4.13
N SER A 183 22.20 -28.18 -3.54
CA SER A 183 20.84 -28.70 -3.63
C SER A 183 19.82 -27.80 -2.92
N THR A 184 20.20 -27.14 -1.81
CA THR A 184 19.37 -26.11 -1.17
C THR A 184 19.13 -24.96 -2.14
N LEU A 185 20.17 -24.46 -2.81
CA LEU A 185 20.03 -23.39 -3.80
C LEU A 185 19.13 -23.81 -4.97
N ASP A 186 19.31 -25.01 -5.51
CA ASP A 186 18.50 -25.55 -6.60
C ASP A 186 17.02 -25.69 -6.20
N ALA A 187 16.74 -26.09 -4.96
CA ALA A 187 15.37 -26.15 -4.45
C ALA A 187 14.72 -24.77 -4.37
N ARG A 188 15.44 -23.74 -3.89
CA ARG A 188 14.92 -22.35 -3.86
C ARG A 188 14.70 -21.81 -5.28
N ALA A 189 15.64 -22.07 -6.19
CA ALA A 189 15.49 -21.70 -7.59
C ALA A 189 14.28 -22.38 -8.22
N ARG A 190 14.03 -23.67 -7.93
CA ARG A 190 12.84 -24.38 -8.40
C ARG A 190 11.54 -23.74 -7.92
N THR A 191 11.43 -23.40 -6.63
CA THR A 191 10.23 -22.72 -6.12
C THR A 191 9.99 -21.37 -6.81
N VAL A 192 11.05 -20.59 -7.05
CA VAL A 192 10.94 -19.33 -7.80
C VAL A 192 10.49 -19.58 -9.23
N LEU A 193 10.99 -20.64 -9.89
CA LEU A 193 10.56 -21.00 -11.25
C LEU A 193 9.10 -21.46 -11.30
N GLU A 194 8.63 -22.23 -10.32
CA GLU A 194 7.23 -22.62 -10.18
C GLU A 194 6.32 -21.41 -9.94
N PHE A 195 6.76 -20.48 -9.08
CA PHE A 195 6.11 -19.19 -8.90
C PHE A 195 6.05 -18.41 -10.21
N VAL A 196 7.15 -18.26 -10.94
CA VAL A 196 7.19 -17.55 -12.23
C VAL A 196 6.27 -18.22 -13.25
N GLN A 197 6.28 -19.56 -13.34
CA GLN A 197 5.42 -20.31 -14.25
C GLN A 197 3.92 -20.12 -13.93
N ARG A 198 3.57 -20.01 -12.65
CA ARG A 198 2.19 -19.70 -12.24
C ARG A 198 1.84 -18.24 -12.54
N ALA A 199 2.74 -17.32 -12.16
CA ALA A 199 2.55 -15.88 -12.33
C ALA A 199 2.43 -15.49 -13.79
N SER A 200 3.22 -16.10 -14.68
CA SER A 200 3.25 -15.80 -16.11
C SER A 200 1.96 -16.20 -16.84
N LYS A 201 1.06 -16.97 -16.20
CA LYS A 201 -0.27 -17.28 -16.75
C LYS A 201 -1.24 -16.12 -16.58
N ALA A 202 -0.97 -15.19 -15.65
CA ALA A 202 -1.78 -14.00 -15.47
C ALA A 202 -1.63 -13.08 -16.69
N GLN A 203 -2.74 -12.72 -17.33
CA GLN A 203 -2.76 -11.80 -18.45
C GLN A 203 -2.76 -10.37 -17.92
N VAL A 204 -1.58 -9.85 -17.61
CA VAL A 204 -1.41 -8.51 -17.06
C VAL A 204 -1.06 -7.50 -18.17
N LEU A 205 -1.36 -6.22 -17.93
CA LEU A 205 -0.98 -5.17 -18.87
C LEU A 205 0.54 -4.90 -18.86
N VAL A 206 1.08 -4.55 -20.04
CA VAL A 206 2.49 -4.17 -20.17
C VAL A 206 2.75 -2.81 -19.50
N THR A 207 1.86 -1.85 -19.77
CA THR A 207 1.89 -0.49 -19.20
C THR A 207 0.83 -0.38 -18.12
N GLU A 208 1.16 0.30 -17.01
CA GLU A 208 0.19 0.57 -15.96
C GLU A 208 -0.94 1.45 -16.48
N SER A 209 -2.16 1.14 -16.08
CA SER A 209 -3.37 1.89 -16.40
C SER A 209 -4.24 2.08 -15.15
N THR A 210 -5.39 2.73 -15.34
CA THR A 210 -6.41 2.92 -14.32
C THR A 210 -7.61 2.00 -14.60
N ARG A 211 -8.34 1.69 -13.53
CA ARG A 211 -9.57 0.89 -13.55
C ARG A 211 -10.67 1.59 -12.76
N ASP A 212 -10.82 2.89 -13.00
CA ASP A 212 -11.69 3.74 -12.20
C ASP A 212 -13.16 3.64 -12.68
N PHE A 213 -13.81 2.51 -12.36
CA PHE A 213 -15.18 2.22 -12.79
C PHE A 213 -16.24 2.49 -11.71
N PRO A 214 -17.49 2.89 -12.08
CA PRO A 214 -18.57 3.16 -11.13
C PRO A 214 -18.89 1.98 -10.19
N GLU A 215 -18.84 0.75 -10.69
CA GLU A 215 -19.07 -0.47 -9.91
C GLU A 215 -17.99 -0.70 -8.84
N ASP A 216 -16.73 -0.42 -9.18
CA ASP A 216 -15.59 -0.56 -8.27
C ASP A 216 -15.69 0.50 -7.15
N ARG A 217 -16.09 1.73 -7.52
CA ARG A 217 -16.38 2.82 -6.55
C ARG A 217 -17.55 2.45 -5.63
N LYS A 218 -18.61 1.84 -6.16
CA LYS A 218 -19.77 1.40 -5.38
C LYS A 218 -19.39 0.29 -4.39
N LEU A 219 -18.61 -0.70 -4.84
CA LEU A 219 -18.09 -1.75 -3.96
C LEU A 219 -17.18 -1.14 -2.88
N ASN A 220 -16.27 -0.24 -3.24
CA ASN A 220 -15.38 0.40 -2.27
C ASN A 220 -16.15 1.22 -1.22
N ARG A 221 -17.21 1.93 -1.63
CA ARG A 221 -18.12 2.62 -0.70
C ARG A 221 -18.85 1.65 0.24
N LYS A 222 -19.27 0.49 -0.26
CA LYS A 222 -19.88 -0.57 0.56
C LYS A 222 -18.88 -1.17 1.55
N LEU A 223 -17.66 -1.47 1.11
CA LEU A 223 -16.58 -1.93 1.98
C LEU A 223 -16.34 -0.94 3.11
N ALA A 224 -16.26 0.36 2.78
CA ALA A 224 -16.09 1.42 3.77
C ALA A 224 -17.28 1.55 4.73
N SER A 225 -18.53 1.51 4.24
CA SER A 225 -19.72 1.61 5.09
C SER A 225 -19.83 0.45 6.08
N ASP A 226 -19.54 -0.76 5.63
CA ASP A 226 -19.69 -1.98 6.42
C ASP A 226 -18.51 -2.19 7.38
N SER A 227 -17.40 -1.47 7.16
CA SER A 227 -16.25 -1.42 8.08
C SER A 227 -16.48 -0.51 9.29
N VAL A 228 -17.51 0.35 9.28
CA VAL A 228 -17.77 1.30 10.38
C VAL A 228 -18.46 0.58 11.54
N VAL A 229 -17.86 0.66 12.72
CA VAL A 229 -18.42 0.07 13.95
C VAL A 229 -19.09 1.14 14.81
N LEU A 230 -20.39 1.00 15.04
CA LEU A 230 -21.13 1.85 15.97
C LEU A 230 -20.85 1.42 17.42
N LEU A 231 -19.92 2.12 18.09
CA LEU A 231 -19.51 1.78 19.46
C LEU A 231 -20.51 2.21 20.53
N LYS A 232 -21.14 3.39 20.35
CA LYS A 232 -22.06 3.98 21.32
C LYS A 232 -23.19 4.71 20.60
N ASN A 233 -24.42 4.39 20.97
CA ASN A 233 -25.61 5.12 20.54
C ASN A 233 -26.56 5.28 21.73
N LYS A 234 -26.44 6.39 22.46
CA LYS A 234 -27.30 6.66 23.63
C LYS A 234 -28.55 7.41 23.18
N SER A 235 -29.68 7.09 23.80
CA SER A 235 -30.97 7.76 23.57
C SER A 235 -31.46 7.76 22.11
N GLY A 236 -30.99 6.79 21.30
CA GLY A 236 -31.37 6.72 19.89
C GLY A 236 -30.92 7.93 19.07
N PHE A 237 -29.77 8.54 19.41
CA PHE A 237 -29.26 9.72 18.72
C PHE A 237 -28.96 9.47 17.24
N LEU A 238 -28.47 8.27 16.90
CA LEU A 238 -28.31 7.82 15.51
C LEU A 238 -29.43 6.83 15.13
N PRO A 239 -29.89 6.85 13.86
CA PRO A 239 -29.47 7.73 12.75
C PRO A 239 -29.94 9.19 12.95
N LEU A 240 -29.21 10.14 12.35
CA LEU A 240 -29.60 11.55 12.38
C LEU A 240 -30.87 11.76 11.57
N ASP A 241 -31.84 12.45 12.15
CA ASP A 241 -33.08 12.84 11.48
C ASP A 241 -32.95 14.25 10.93
N GLN A 242 -32.82 14.36 9.60
CA GLN A 242 -32.58 15.61 8.90
C GLN A 242 -33.74 16.60 8.99
N GLU A 243 -34.95 16.14 9.35
CA GLU A 243 -36.10 17.03 9.56
C GLU A 243 -36.06 17.74 10.92
N LYS A 244 -35.26 17.24 11.87
CA LYS A 244 -35.22 17.72 13.25
C LYS A 244 -34.20 18.83 13.51
N PHE A 245 -33.42 19.22 12.52
CA PHE A 245 -32.43 20.29 12.66
C PHE A 245 -32.42 21.22 11.44
N LYS A 246 -32.08 22.49 11.68
CA LYS A 246 -31.89 23.51 10.64
C LYS A 246 -30.44 23.94 10.48
N SER A 247 -29.57 23.50 11.38
CA SER A 247 -28.13 23.73 11.31
C SER A 247 -27.35 22.54 11.83
N VAL A 248 -26.13 22.35 11.31
CA VAL A 248 -25.18 21.33 11.71
C VAL A 248 -23.80 21.96 11.89
N ALA A 249 -23.19 21.74 13.05
CA ALA A 249 -21.81 22.12 13.32
C ALA A 249 -20.89 20.90 13.13
N LEU A 250 -19.99 21.01 12.14
CA LEU A 250 -18.97 20.02 11.83
C LEU A 250 -17.64 20.45 12.46
N ILE A 251 -17.21 19.76 13.50
CA ILE A 251 -16.04 20.16 14.30
C ILE A 251 -14.98 19.07 14.28
N GLY A 252 -13.75 19.44 13.93
CA GLY A 252 -12.58 18.60 14.14
C GLY A 252 -11.56 18.63 12.99
N PRO A 253 -10.28 18.34 13.30
CA PRO A 253 -9.18 18.48 12.33
C PRO A 253 -9.30 17.54 11.14
N ASN A 254 -9.90 16.36 11.31
CA ASN A 254 -10.06 15.36 10.25
C ASN A 254 -11.34 15.53 9.43
N MET A 255 -12.14 16.59 9.65
CA MET A 255 -13.37 16.79 8.87
C MET A 255 -13.05 17.09 7.40
N LYS A 256 -12.07 17.94 7.12
CA LYS A 256 -11.66 18.28 5.74
C LYS A 256 -10.52 17.40 5.22
N THR A 257 -9.83 16.67 6.09
CA THR A 257 -8.75 15.74 5.71
C THR A 257 -9.29 14.32 5.50
N ALA A 258 -9.15 13.77 4.30
CA ALA A 258 -9.50 12.38 4.02
C ALA A 258 -8.38 11.44 4.50
N ALA A 259 -8.49 10.90 5.71
CA ALA A 259 -7.56 9.87 6.20
C ALA A 259 -7.88 8.49 5.58
N PHE A 260 -7.64 8.33 4.28
CA PHE A 260 -8.07 7.16 3.50
C PHE A 260 -7.25 5.89 3.74
N CYS A 261 -5.99 6.00 4.18
CA CYS A 261 -5.17 4.86 4.58
C CYS A 261 -4.10 5.24 5.60
N GLY A 262 -3.47 4.25 6.23
CA GLY A 262 -2.25 4.46 7.02
C GLY A 262 -1.01 4.62 6.13
N GLY A 263 0.13 4.92 6.76
CA GLY A 263 1.39 5.21 6.06
C GLY A 263 2.19 3.98 5.61
N GLY A 264 3.37 4.25 5.02
CA GLY A 264 4.34 3.21 4.65
C GLY A 264 3.96 2.44 3.38
N SER A 265 4.32 1.15 3.30
CA SER A 265 4.14 0.36 2.07
C SER A 265 2.68 0.09 1.70
N ALA A 266 1.73 0.31 2.61
CA ALA A 266 0.31 0.19 2.31
C ALA A 266 -0.28 1.45 1.66
N SER A 267 0.42 2.59 1.69
CA SER A 267 -0.08 3.80 1.05
C SER A 267 0.04 3.73 -0.47
N LEU A 268 -0.88 4.43 -1.13
CA LEU A 268 -0.96 4.60 -2.58
C LEU A 268 -1.72 5.89 -2.90
N GLN A 269 -1.64 6.35 -4.15
CA GLN A 269 -2.40 7.51 -4.60
C GLN A 269 -3.81 7.07 -5.04
N PRO A 270 -4.89 7.47 -4.35
CA PRO A 270 -6.24 7.07 -4.73
C PRO A 270 -6.71 7.80 -6.00
N TYR A 271 -7.67 7.22 -6.73
CA TYR A 271 -8.33 7.88 -7.87
C TYR A 271 -8.91 9.24 -7.46
N TYR A 272 -9.62 9.25 -6.34
CA TYR A 272 -10.12 10.42 -5.62
C TYR A 272 -10.30 10.04 -4.15
N SER A 273 -10.48 11.03 -3.28
CA SER A 273 -10.87 10.82 -1.89
C SER A 273 -12.04 11.73 -1.53
N THR A 274 -12.86 11.31 -0.56
CA THR A 274 -13.98 12.08 -0.04
C THR A 274 -13.73 12.31 1.44
N SER A 275 -13.62 13.58 1.85
CA SER A 275 -13.48 13.92 3.27
C SER A 275 -14.80 13.71 4.01
N PRO A 276 -14.78 13.48 5.34
CA PRO A 276 -16.01 13.42 6.14
C PRO A 276 -16.90 14.66 5.96
N TYR A 277 -16.29 15.84 5.82
CA TYR A 277 -17.00 17.10 5.55
C TYR A 277 -17.79 17.00 4.24
N GLN A 278 -17.11 16.65 3.14
CA GLN A 278 -17.75 16.52 1.84
C GLN A 278 -18.85 15.45 1.86
N GLY A 279 -18.56 14.28 2.45
CA GLY A 279 -19.52 13.18 2.53
C GLY A 279 -20.78 13.50 3.34
N ILE A 280 -20.68 14.36 4.36
CA ILE A 280 -21.85 14.83 5.11
C ILE A 280 -22.59 15.92 4.33
N VAL A 281 -21.89 16.93 3.84
CA VAL A 281 -22.46 18.06 3.09
C VAL A 281 -23.26 17.56 1.88
N ASP A 282 -22.72 16.60 1.13
CA ASP A 282 -23.37 16.00 -0.04
C ASP A 282 -24.67 15.24 0.29
N GLN A 283 -24.96 14.97 1.56
CA GLN A 283 -26.15 14.26 2.01
C GLN A 283 -27.13 15.15 2.76
N LEU A 284 -26.76 16.39 3.06
CA LEU A 284 -27.64 17.34 3.77
C LEU A 284 -28.52 18.11 2.77
N PRO A 285 -29.78 18.42 3.13
CA PRO A 285 -30.62 19.32 2.36
C PRO A 285 -30.01 20.72 2.23
N ALA A 286 -30.31 21.42 1.13
CA ALA A 286 -29.76 22.75 0.84
C ALA A 286 -30.19 23.85 1.82
N ASP A 287 -31.26 23.65 2.60
CA ASP A 287 -31.76 24.59 3.60
C ASP A 287 -31.14 24.41 4.99
N VAL A 288 -30.27 23.41 5.18
CA VAL A 288 -29.52 23.21 6.41
C VAL A 288 -28.29 24.11 6.43
N GLU A 289 -28.16 24.96 7.44
CA GLU A 289 -26.97 25.78 7.67
C GLU A 289 -25.80 24.88 8.12
N ILE A 290 -24.68 24.94 7.40
CA ILE A 290 -23.48 24.15 7.70
C ILE A 290 -22.42 25.06 8.30
N LEU A 291 -22.08 24.81 9.57
CA LEU A 291 -20.99 25.47 10.27
C LEU A 291 -19.80 24.53 10.33
N TYR A 292 -18.60 25.05 10.12
CA TYR A 292 -17.36 24.27 10.21
C TYR A 292 -16.33 25.00 11.06
N GLU A 293 -15.74 24.27 12.01
CA GLU A 293 -14.59 24.75 12.76
C GLU A 293 -13.57 23.63 12.93
N THR A 294 -12.29 23.93 12.73
CA THR A 294 -11.20 22.95 12.92
C THR A 294 -11.12 22.53 14.39
N GLY A 295 -11.39 23.45 15.32
CA GLY A 295 -11.25 23.23 16.76
C GLY A 295 -9.79 23.17 17.17
N ALA A 296 -9.18 21.99 17.13
CA ALA A 296 -7.77 21.77 17.49
C ALA A 296 -7.03 21.08 16.35
N THR A 297 -5.79 21.51 16.08
CA THR A 297 -4.93 20.83 15.11
C THR A 297 -4.36 19.54 15.69
N SER A 298 -4.16 18.53 14.84
CA SER A 298 -3.68 17.19 15.26
C SER A 298 -2.55 16.65 14.38
N PHE A 299 -1.81 17.54 13.72
CA PHE A 299 -0.69 17.13 12.87
C PHE A 299 0.49 16.64 13.72
N ALA A 300 1.03 15.48 13.36
CA ALA A 300 2.24 14.95 14.00
C ALA A 300 3.50 15.72 13.58
N TYR A 301 3.49 16.27 12.37
CA TYR A 301 4.55 17.09 11.77
C TYR A 301 3.96 18.39 11.24
N ILE A 302 4.81 19.30 10.78
CA ILE A 302 4.35 20.50 10.07
C ILE A 302 3.55 20.02 8.83
N PRO A 303 2.34 20.55 8.61
CA PRO A 303 1.53 20.19 7.45
C PRO A 303 2.29 20.41 6.14
N GLU A 304 2.07 19.48 5.21
CA GLU A 304 2.61 19.57 3.87
C GLU A 304 1.84 20.62 3.07
N LEU A 305 2.53 21.37 2.22
CA LEU A 305 1.89 22.14 1.16
C LEU A 305 1.17 21.18 0.21
N GLN A 306 -0.12 21.42 -0.01
CA GLN A 306 -0.98 20.66 -0.91
C GLN A 306 -1.34 21.51 -2.13
N ALA A 307 -1.71 20.86 -3.24
CA ALA A 307 -2.12 21.57 -4.46
C ALA A 307 -3.36 22.46 -4.29
N THR A 308 -4.10 22.29 -3.19
CA THR A 308 -5.19 23.19 -2.81
C THR A 308 -4.71 24.52 -2.24
N ASP A 309 -3.47 24.57 -1.76
CA ASP A 309 -2.92 25.69 -0.99
C ASP A 309 -1.90 26.50 -1.77
N VAL A 310 -1.29 25.91 -2.81
CA VAL A 310 -0.23 26.51 -3.63
C VAL A 310 -0.42 26.23 -5.11
N CYS A 311 0.15 27.07 -5.95
CA CYS A 311 0.20 26.85 -7.40
C CYS A 311 1.61 26.97 -7.96
N THR A 312 1.85 26.41 -9.16
CA THR A 312 3.08 26.64 -9.90
C THR A 312 3.13 28.11 -10.35
N PRO A 313 4.31 28.63 -10.74
CA PRO A 313 4.41 29.99 -11.30
C PRO A 313 3.54 30.23 -12.55
N GLU A 314 3.04 29.17 -13.20
CA GLU A 314 2.11 29.23 -14.34
C GLU A 314 0.62 29.20 -13.91
N GLY A 315 0.34 29.14 -12.61
CA GLY A 315 -1.00 29.09 -12.05
C GLY A 315 -1.63 27.69 -12.01
N GLN A 316 -0.87 26.62 -12.23
CA GLN A 316 -1.40 25.25 -12.10
C GLN A 316 -1.41 24.83 -10.62
N PRO A 317 -2.49 24.22 -10.09
CA PRO A 317 -2.51 23.72 -8.71
C PRO A 317 -1.37 22.73 -8.43
N GLY A 318 -0.59 22.97 -7.37
CA GLY A 318 0.53 22.12 -6.97
C GLY A 318 1.91 22.80 -7.02
N LEU A 319 2.96 21.99 -6.88
CA LEU A 319 4.36 22.42 -6.86
C LEU A 319 5.06 21.94 -8.13
N ARG A 320 5.82 22.80 -8.80
CA ARG A 320 6.63 22.39 -9.95
C ARG A 320 7.96 21.85 -9.46
N MET A 321 8.32 20.63 -9.87
CA MET A 321 9.63 20.02 -9.64
C MET A 321 10.36 19.79 -10.96
N ARG A 322 11.56 20.34 -11.11
CA ARG A 322 12.42 20.17 -12.28
C ARG A 322 13.68 19.42 -11.92
N PHE A 323 14.04 18.40 -12.70
CA PHE A 323 15.26 17.61 -12.52
C PHE A 323 16.33 17.99 -13.54
N TYR A 324 17.58 18.00 -13.08
CA TYR A 324 18.75 18.41 -13.83
C TYR A 324 19.92 17.45 -13.61
N ARG A 325 20.80 17.29 -14.60
CA ARG A 325 22.10 16.63 -14.41
C ARG A 325 23.12 17.54 -13.72
N ASP A 326 23.09 18.81 -14.08
CA ASP A 326 24.09 19.78 -13.67
C ASP A 326 23.75 20.43 -12.31
N PRO A 327 24.77 20.73 -11.48
CA PRO A 327 24.57 21.39 -10.19
C PRO A 327 24.03 22.82 -10.35
N PRO A 328 23.35 23.37 -9.33
CA PRO A 328 22.81 24.74 -9.35
C PRO A 328 23.83 25.86 -9.65
N SER A 329 25.13 25.58 -9.54
CA SER A 329 26.20 26.52 -9.90
C SER A 329 26.31 26.78 -11.41
N ILE A 330 25.79 25.91 -12.26
CA ILE A 330 25.71 26.11 -13.71
C ILE A 330 24.47 26.95 -14.01
N LYS A 331 24.61 28.07 -14.72
CA LYS A 331 23.48 29.00 -14.98
C LYS A 331 22.46 28.47 -15.98
N GLU A 332 22.93 27.79 -17.03
CA GLU A 332 22.09 27.29 -18.12
C GLU A 332 21.91 25.77 -18.00
N ARG A 333 21.28 25.33 -16.90
CA ARG A 333 20.98 23.91 -16.71
C ARG A 333 19.88 23.46 -17.66
N ARG A 334 20.08 22.32 -18.32
CA ARG A 334 19.02 21.67 -19.10
C ARG A 334 18.05 20.94 -18.17
N VAL A 335 16.77 21.29 -18.25
CA VAL A 335 15.69 20.51 -17.61
C VAL A 335 15.59 19.16 -18.31
N VAL A 336 15.71 18.08 -17.54
CA VAL A 336 15.60 16.70 -18.03
C VAL A 336 14.17 16.19 -17.88
N VAL A 337 13.57 16.47 -16.72
CA VAL A 337 12.19 16.09 -16.39
C VAL A 337 11.55 17.25 -15.63
N GLU A 338 10.29 17.52 -15.91
CA GLU A 338 9.44 18.44 -15.15
C GLU A 338 8.16 17.69 -14.74
N ILE A 339 7.78 17.83 -13.46
CA ILE A 339 6.60 17.19 -12.88
C ILE A 339 5.87 18.23 -12.02
N VAL A 340 4.54 18.26 -12.12
CA VAL A 340 3.68 19.03 -11.21
C VAL A 340 3.22 18.12 -10.08
N MET A 341 3.81 18.32 -8.90
CA MET A 341 3.52 17.57 -7.69
C MET A 341 2.25 18.09 -7.02
N GLN A 342 1.48 17.17 -6.46
CA GLN A 342 0.25 17.52 -5.75
C GLN A 342 0.46 17.85 -4.28
N GLU A 343 1.61 17.47 -3.73
CA GLU A 343 1.95 17.66 -2.32
C GLU A 343 3.46 17.82 -2.13
N SER A 344 3.87 18.42 -1.02
CA SER A 344 5.27 18.73 -0.71
C SER A 344 6.07 17.57 -0.09
N SER A 345 5.50 16.36 -0.12
CA SER A 345 6.10 15.15 0.42
C SER A 345 6.22 14.10 -0.66
N TRP A 346 7.44 13.63 -0.89
CA TRP A 346 7.71 12.65 -1.93
C TRP A 346 8.83 11.71 -1.52
N GLN A 347 8.74 10.49 -2.04
CA GLN A 347 9.80 9.50 -1.95
C GLN A 347 10.16 9.08 -3.37
N LEU A 348 11.39 9.40 -3.81
CA LEU A 348 11.91 9.00 -5.12
C LEU A 348 12.18 7.49 -5.24
N MET A 349 11.57 6.67 -4.37
CA MET A 349 11.63 5.21 -4.45
C MET A 349 10.95 4.73 -5.74
N GLY A 350 11.74 4.08 -6.59
CA GLY A 350 11.29 3.62 -7.90
C GLY A 350 11.33 4.69 -9.00
N PHE A 351 11.74 5.92 -8.70
CA PHE A 351 12.01 6.93 -9.72
C PHE A 351 13.32 6.59 -10.46
N SER A 352 13.25 6.52 -11.78
CA SER A 352 14.41 6.33 -12.64
C SER A 352 14.17 7.02 -13.98
N ASN A 353 15.17 7.75 -14.46
CA ASN A 353 15.15 8.33 -15.81
C ASN A 353 16.49 8.00 -16.50
N PRO A 354 16.49 7.44 -17.74
CA PRO A 354 17.73 7.11 -18.46
C PRO A 354 18.62 8.33 -18.76
N GLU A 355 18.05 9.53 -18.76
CA GLU A 355 18.76 10.79 -18.94
C GLU A 355 19.22 11.42 -17.60
N LEU A 356 19.06 10.76 -16.46
CA LEU A 356 19.62 11.23 -15.19
C LEU A 356 20.75 10.31 -14.73
N ASP A 357 21.84 10.93 -14.29
CA ASP A 357 22.98 10.23 -13.68
C ASP A 357 22.66 9.82 -12.24
N ARG A 358 23.54 9.04 -11.60
CA ARG A 358 23.36 8.64 -10.18
C ARG A 358 23.28 9.86 -9.25
N LEU A 359 23.99 10.94 -9.59
CA LEU A 359 23.87 12.24 -8.95
C LEU A 359 23.08 13.15 -9.90
N PHE A 360 22.00 13.70 -9.40
CA PHE A 360 21.16 14.67 -10.10
C PHE A 360 20.65 15.71 -9.10
N TYR A 361 20.13 16.82 -9.62
CA TYR A 361 19.66 17.95 -8.84
C TYR A 361 18.20 18.21 -9.16
N ALA A 362 17.46 18.81 -8.23
CA ALA A 362 16.10 19.23 -8.47
C ALA A 362 15.81 20.60 -7.86
N ASP A 363 15.05 21.41 -8.59
CA ASP A 363 14.48 22.66 -8.09
C ASP A 363 12.97 22.47 -7.88
N ILE A 364 12.43 23.13 -6.86
CA ILE A 364 11.02 23.04 -6.49
C ILE A 364 10.49 24.45 -6.28
N GLU A 365 9.39 24.76 -6.97
CA GLU A 365 8.83 26.10 -7.05
C GLU A 365 7.31 26.05 -6.87
N ALA A 366 6.78 26.96 -6.05
CA ALA A 366 5.37 27.19 -5.85
C ALA A 366 5.16 28.63 -5.36
N GLU A 367 3.99 29.22 -5.66
CA GLU A 367 3.53 30.54 -5.22
C GLU A 367 2.39 30.45 -4.20
#